data_AF-A0A9W6QGZ9-F1
#
_entry.id   AF-A0A9W6QGZ9-F1
#
_cell.length_a   1.000
_cell.length_b   1.000
_cell.length_c   1.000
_cell.angle_alpha   90.00
_cell.angle_beta   90.00
_cell.angle_gamma   90.00
#
_symmetry.space_group_name_H-M   'P 1'
#
loop_
_entity.id
_entity.type
_entity.pdbx_description
1 polymer ?
#
loop_
_entity_poly.entity_id
_entity_poly.type
_entity_poly.pdbx_seq_one_letter_code
_entity_poly.pdbx_strand_id
1 'polypeptide(L)'
;MEAPMGSTRRVRWSLAAVLTTAAGVDVYLSLSEGVWWPLALAVVWIGIAAALLLPATEPVEIPTPRTAREALALEGWTMSSPTGLATR
;
A
#
# COMPACT_ATOMS: atom_id res chain seq x y z
N MET A 1 -5.30 29.35 2.81
CA MET A 1 -5.48 28.20 3.71
C MET A 1 -4.94 26.98 2.99
N GLU A 2 -3.62 26.76 3.08
CA GLU A 2 -2.92 25.65 2.44
C GLU A 2 -3.17 24.35 3.23
N ALA A 3 -3.58 23.30 2.52
CA ALA A 3 -3.73 21.97 3.10
C ALA A 3 -2.37 21.43 3.58
N PRO A 4 -2.29 20.71 4.70
CA PRO A 4 -1.04 20.14 5.18
C PRO A 4 -0.60 18.98 4.27
N MET A 5 0.08 19.29 3.16
CA MET A 5 0.71 18.32 2.25
C MET A 5 1.86 17.50 2.92
N GLY A 6 2.15 17.73 4.20
CA GLY A 6 3.23 17.06 4.93
C GLY A 6 2.90 15.68 5.51
N SER A 7 1.62 15.30 5.66
CA SER A 7 1.26 14.07 6.38
C SER A 7 1.53 12.80 5.55
N THR A 8 1.11 12.77 4.30
CA THR A 8 1.32 11.63 3.38
C THR A 8 2.79 11.37 3.09
N ARG A 9 3.60 12.42 2.95
CA ARG A 9 5.06 12.29 2.83
C ARG A 9 5.67 11.66 4.08
N ARG A 10 5.29 12.11 5.28
CA ARG A 10 5.76 11.52 6.54
C ARG A 10 5.35 10.05 6.68
N VAL A 11 4.10 9.71 6.33
CA VAL A 11 3.60 8.33 6.36
C VAL A 11 4.40 7.43 5.43
N ARG A 12 4.66 7.86 4.19
CA ARG A 12 5.50 7.10 3.23
C ARG A 12 6.91 6.84 3.76
N TRP A 13 7.51 7.84 4.38
CA TRP A 13 8.84 7.71 5.00
C TRP A 13 8.84 6.78 6.21
N SER A 14 7.86 6.88 7.12
CA SER A 14 7.74 5.97 8.25
C SER A 14 7.54 4.53 7.78
N LEU A 15 6.70 4.31 6.77
CA LEU A 15 6.44 2.98 6.23
C LEU A 15 7.70 2.39 5.57
N ALA A 16 8.45 3.19 4.81
CA ALA A 16 9.73 2.78 4.24
C ALA A 16 10.76 2.40 5.32
N ALA A 17 10.80 3.13 6.44
CA ALA A 17 11.69 2.82 7.55
C ALA A 17 11.34 1.47 8.22
N VAL A 18 10.05 1.21 8.46
CA VAL A 18 9.59 -0.08 9.01
C VAL A 18 9.93 -1.23 8.07
N LEU A 19 9.68 -1.08 6.78
CA LEU A 19 10.00 -2.10 5.77
C LEU A 19 11.51 -2.39 5.68
N THR A 20 12.33 -1.35 5.76
CA THR A 20 13.80 -1.49 5.78
C THR A 20 14.26 -2.25 7.02
N THR A 21 13.61 -2.01 8.17
CA THR A 21 13.91 -2.70 9.42
C THR A 21 13.53 -4.17 9.33
N ALA A 22 12.36 -4.50 8.77
CA ALA A 22 11.92 -5.87 8.51
C ALA A 22 12.92 -6.63 7.60
N ALA A 23 13.36 -6.01 6.50
CA ALA A 23 14.38 -6.58 5.64
C ALA A 23 15.71 -6.84 6.37
N GLY A 24 16.10 -5.93 7.28
CA GLY A 24 17.29 -6.12 8.12
C GLY A 24 17.17 -7.31 9.07
N VAL A 25 16.00 -7.53 9.67
CA VAL A 25 15.72 -8.69 10.53
C VAL A 25 15.80 -9.98 9.73
N ASP A 26 15.25 -10.00 8.52
CA ASP A 26 15.30 -11.17 7.64
C ASP A 26 16.73 -11.51 7.21
N VAL A 27 17.55 -10.50 6.86
CA VAL A 27 18.98 -10.69 6.58
C VAL A 27 19.73 -11.22 7.81
N TYR A 28 19.44 -10.66 8.99
CA TYR A 28 20.03 -11.13 10.24
C TYR A 28 19.68 -12.59 10.53
N LEU A 29 18.42 -12.98 10.36
CA LEU A 29 17.96 -14.37 10.48
C LEU A 29 18.66 -15.29 9.49
N SER A 30 18.77 -14.86 8.23
CA SER A 30 19.45 -15.62 7.19
C SER A 30 20.92 -15.90 7.52
N LEU A 31 21.63 -14.91 8.05
CA LEU A 31 23.02 -15.05 8.49
C LEU A 31 23.15 -15.87 9.77
N SER A 32 22.22 -15.69 10.72
CA SER A 32 22.28 -16.33 12.03
C SER A 32 21.97 -17.83 11.97
N GLU A 33 20.97 -18.21 11.17
CA GLU A 33 20.54 -19.61 11.03
C GLU A 33 21.06 -20.27 9.74
N GLY A 34 21.77 -19.52 8.88
CA GLY A 34 22.28 -20.03 7.60
C GLY A 34 21.19 -20.38 6.59
N VAL A 35 19.95 -19.91 6.81
CA VAL A 35 18.79 -20.27 5.99
C VAL A 35 18.56 -19.22 4.91
N TRP A 36 18.30 -19.64 3.68
CA TRP A 36 18.22 -18.72 2.53
C TRP A 36 16.82 -18.13 2.28
N TRP A 37 15.74 -18.74 2.79
CA TRP A 37 14.38 -18.25 2.55
C TRP A 37 14.09 -16.84 3.11
N PRO A 38 14.65 -16.41 4.28
CA PRO A 38 14.45 -15.05 4.77
C PRO A 38 15.07 -14.00 3.82
N LEU A 39 16.15 -14.35 3.11
CA LEU A 39 16.78 -13.46 2.14
C LEU A 39 15.83 -13.10 0.99
N ALA A 40 15.03 -14.05 0.52
CA ALA A 40 14.01 -13.79 -0.49
C ALA A 40 12.94 -12.82 0.03
N LEU A 41 12.54 -12.97 1.31
CA LEU A 41 11.60 -12.07 1.98
C LEU A 41 12.17 -10.64 2.09
N ALA A 42 13.44 -10.52 2.46
CA ALA A 42 14.15 -9.24 2.55
C ALA A 42 14.11 -8.46 1.22
N VAL A 43 14.32 -9.15 0.10
CA VAL A 43 14.25 -8.55 -1.24
C VAL A 43 12.84 -8.03 -1.54
N VAL A 44 11.79 -8.76 -1.14
CA VAL A 44 10.39 -8.32 -1.31
C VAL A 44 10.14 -7.03 -0.51
N TRP A 45 10.57 -6.97 0.75
CA TRP A 45 10.39 -5.77 1.58
C TRP A 45 11.14 -4.57 1.02
N ILE A 46 12.38 -4.76 0.54
CA ILE A 46 13.16 -3.70 -0.12
C ILE A 46 12.45 -3.23 -1.39
N GLY A 47 11.90 -4.13 -2.18
CA GLY A 47 11.14 -3.79 -3.39
C GLY A 47 9.92 -2.92 -3.08
N ILE A 48 9.16 -3.26 -2.04
CA ILE A 48 8.00 -2.47 -1.59
C ILE A 48 8.45 -1.10 -1.05
N ALA A 49 9.52 -1.04 -0.26
CA ALA A 49 10.06 0.21 0.25
C ALA A 49 10.53 1.13 -0.89
N ALA A 50 11.20 0.56 -1.90
CA ALA A 50 11.61 1.30 -3.08
C ALA A 50 10.38 1.82 -3.85
N ALA A 51 9.38 0.97 -4.11
CA ALA A 51 8.14 1.37 -4.78
C ALA A 51 7.40 2.50 -4.04
N LEU A 52 7.42 2.50 -2.70
CA LEU A 52 6.84 3.57 -1.88
C LEU A 52 7.61 4.89 -1.97
N LEU A 53 8.89 4.86 -2.30
CA LEU A 53 9.74 6.05 -2.45
C LEU A 53 9.73 6.59 -3.89
N LEU A 54 9.40 5.74 -4.87
CA LEU A 54 9.24 6.15 -6.27
C LEU A 54 8.06 7.14 -6.41
N PRO A 55 8.23 8.22 -7.20
CA PRO A 55 7.11 9.08 -7.57
C PRO A 55 6.12 8.26 -8.40
N ALA A 56 4.83 8.32 -8.05
CA ALA A 56 3.79 7.65 -8.82
C ALA A 56 3.74 8.24 -10.23
N THR A 57 3.77 7.38 -11.25
CA THR A 57 3.92 7.78 -12.66
C THR A 57 2.73 8.56 -13.21
N GLU A 58 1.55 8.44 -12.63
CA GLU A 58 0.36 9.21 -12.99
C GLU A 58 -0.47 9.39 -11.71
N PRO A 59 -0.94 10.61 -11.37
CA PRO A 59 -1.98 10.75 -10.37
C PRO A 59 -3.24 10.12 -10.95
N VAL A 60 -3.62 8.93 -10.47
CA VAL A 60 -4.97 8.42 -10.69
C VAL A 60 -5.90 9.42 -9.99
N GLU A 61 -6.49 10.32 -10.75
CA GLU A 61 -7.54 11.23 -10.29
C GLU A 61 -8.77 10.39 -9.94
N ILE A 62 -8.77 9.83 -8.73
CA ILE A 62 -9.98 9.34 -8.11
C ILE A 62 -10.77 10.60 -7.77
N PRO A 63 -11.95 10.85 -8.38
CA PRO A 63 -12.73 12.04 -8.06
C PRO A 63 -13.07 12.01 -6.58
N THR A 64 -12.47 12.92 -5.80
CA THR A 64 -12.77 13.06 -4.38
C THR A 64 -14.22 13.49 -4.25
N PRO A 65 -15.10 12.66 -3.66
CA PRO A 65 -16.52 12.98 -3.54
C PRO A 65 -16.65 14.23 -2.65
N ARG A 66 -17.25 15.29 -3.20
CA ARG A 66 -17.48 16.54 -2.47
C ARG A 66 -18.70 16.44 -1.56
N THR A 67 -19.54 15.43 -1.75
CA THR A 67 -20.76 15.20 -0.97
C THR A 67 -20.83 13.77 -0.45
N ALA A 68 -21.45 13.58 0.72
CA ALA A 68 -21.67 12.25 1.32
C ALA A 68 -22.43 11.30 0.37
N ARG A 69 -23.25 11.86 -0.53
CA ARG A 69 -23.97 11.11 -1.57
C ARG A 69 -23.03 10.56 -2.66
N GLU A 70 -22.00 11.30 -3.04
CA GLU A 70 -20.98 10.84 -3.99
C GLU A 70 -20.06 9.79 -3.36
N ALA A 71 -19.78 9.89 -2.05
CA ALA A 71 -19.01 8.88 -1.32
C ALA A 71 -19.74 7.53 -1.27
N LEU A 72 -21.04 7.54 -0.96
CA LEU A 72 -21.88 6.35 -0.98
C LEU A 72 -22.05 5.75 -2.39
N ALA A 73 -22.06 6.58 -3.43
CA ALA A 73 -22.10 6.11 -4.82
C ALA A 73 -20.79 5.42 -5.24
N LEU A 74 -19.63 5.88 -4.75
CA LEU A 74 -18.35 5.19 -4.93
C LEU A 74 -18.30 3.86 -4.18
N GLU A 75 -18.80 3.82 -2.94
CA GLU A 75 -18.88 2.58 -2.14
C GLU A 75 -19.80 1.54 -2.79
N GLY A 76 -20.93 1.98 -3.36
CA GLY A 76 -21.87 1.11 -4.08
C GLY A 76 -21.29 0.42 -5.31
N TRP A 77 -20.24 0.98 -5.93
CA TRP A 77 -19.52 0.33 -7.04
C TRP A 77 -18.55 -0.76 -6.55
N THR A 78 -18.00 -0.62 -5.33
CA THR A 78 -17.11 -1.64 -4.74
C THR A 78 -17.85 -2.88 -4.23
N MET A 79 -19.16 -2.75 -3.91
CA MET A 79 -20.05 -3.90 -3.79
C MET A 79 -20.46 -4.39 -5.17
N SER A 80 -19.51 -4.99 -5.90
CA SER A 80 -19.86 -5.83 -7.04
C SER A 80 -20.87 -6.87 -6.55
N SER A 81 -22.11 -6.71 -7.01
CA SER A 81 -23.25 -7.58 -6.73
C SER A 81 -22.83 -9.04 -6.93
N PRO A 82 -22.90 -9.92 -5.91
CA PRO A 82 -22.70 -11.33 -6.15
C PRO A 82 -23.93 -11.83 -6.94
N THR A 83 -23.68 -12.18 -8.20
CA THR A 83 -24.19 -13.37 -8.87
C THR A 83 -25.71 -13.58 -8.81
N GLY A 84 -26.35 -13.33 -9.95
CA GLY A 84 -27.77 -13.55 -10.14
C GLY A 84 -28.23 -14.97 -9.79
N LEU A 85 -29.37 -15.06 -9.12
CA LEU A 85 -30.22 -16.24 -9.04
C LEU A 85 -31.64 -15.79 -8.66
N ALA A 86 -32.41 -15.31 -9.64
CA ALA A 86 -33.87 -15.37 -9.61
C ALA A 86 -34.42 -14.94 -10.98
N THR A 87 -34.65 -15.91 -11.87
CA THR A 87 -35.87 -16.04 -12.68
C THR A 87 -35.72 -17.19 -13.67
N ARG A 88 -36.15 -18.37 -13.26
CA ARG A 88 -36.85 -19.30 -14.16
C ARG A 88 -37.90 -20.07 -13.38
#